data_AF-A0A357JE23-F1
#
_entry.id   AF-A0A357JE23-F1
#
_cell.length_a   1.000
_cell.length_b   1.000
_cell.length_c   1.000
_cell.angle_alpha   90.00
_cell.angle_beta   90.00
_cell.angle_gamma   90.00
#
_symmetry.space_group_name_H-M   'P 1'
#
loop_
_entity.id
_entity.type
_entity.pdbx_description
1 polymer ?
#
loop_
_entity_poly.entity_id
_entity_poly.type
_entity_poly.pdbx_seq_one_letter_code
_entity_poly.pdbx_strand_id
1 'polypeptide(L)' 'MKKVQAILLLNEYLNNGKLVNTVIVSNEIGCSKRTALRYINEIREFFKKYFPYKKIIYDRQSKSFIIQIAKKSQ' A
#
# COMPACT_ATOMS: atom_id res chain seq x y z
N MET A 1 -4.12 -2.76 17.83
CA MET A 1 -5.24 -2.31 16.99
C MET A 1 -4.79 -1.56 15.72
N LYS A 2 -4.14 -0.38 15.83
CA LYS A 2 -3.81 0.50 14.67
C LYS A 2 -3.07 -0.16 13.49
N LYS A 3 -2.16 -1.10 13.75
CA LYS A 3 -1.44 -1.84 12.71
C LYS A 3 -2.35 -2.70 11.84
N VAL A 4 -3.26 -3.46 12.46
CA VAL A 4 -4.19 -4.34 11.73
C VAL A 4 -5.15 -3.51 10.89
N GLN A 5 -5.66 -2.40 11.45
CA GLN A 5 -6.47 -1.43 10.71
C GLN A 5 -5.72 -0.87 9.49
N ALA A 6 -4.45 -0.48 9.65
CA ALA A 6 -3.64 0.01 8.54
C ALA A 6 -3.46 -1.04 7.45
N ILE A 7 -3.23 -2.30 7.81
CA ILE A 7 -3.08 -3.39 6.85
C ILE A 7 -4.38 -3.62 6.07
N LEU A 8 -5.53 -3.66 6.77
CA LEU A 8 -6.83 -3.85 6.13
C LEU A 8 -7.16 -2.69 5.17
N LEU A 9 -6.96 -1.45 5.63
CA LEU A 9 -7.16 -0.24 4.83
C LEU A 9 -6.29 -0.27 3.56
N LEU A 10 -4.99 -0.53 3.73
CA LEU A 10 -4.05 -0.59 2.61
C LEU A 10 -4.42 -1.70 1.62
N ASN A 11 -4.82 -2.87 2.12
CA ASN A 11 -5.22 -3.99 1.28
C ASN A 11 -6.50 -3.68 0.48
N GLU A 12 -7.49 -3.02 1.09
CA GLU A 12 -8.72 -2.60 0.42
C GLU A 12 -8.42 -1.57 -0.68
N TYR A 13 -7.72 -0.48 -0.33
CA TYR A 13 -7.40 0.59 -1.27
C TYR A 13 -6.62 0.06 -2.47
N LEU A 14 -5.56 -0.71 -2.20
CA LEU A 14 -4.67 -1.19 -3.22
C LEU A 14 -5.33 -2.23 -4.14
N ASN A 15 -6.15 -3.15 -3.63
CA ASN A 15 -6.87 -4.10 -4.49
C ASN A 15 -7.99 -3.46 -5.31
N ASN A 16 -8.57 -2.35 -4.84
CA ASN A 16 -9.55 -1.56 -5.58
C ASN A 16 -8.90 -0.58 -6.58
N GLY A 17 -7.59 -0.64 -6.77
CA GLY A 17 -6.85 0.24 -7.68
C GLY A 17 -6.79 1.70 -7.21
N LYS A 18 -7.14 1.98 -5.94
CA LYS A 18 -7.04 3.32 -5.38
C LYS A 18 -5.59 3.68 -5.09
N LEU A 19 -5.25 4.94 -5.33
CA LEU A 19 -3.98 5.51 -4.91
C LEU A 19 -3.96 5.61 -3.38
N VAL A 20 -2.85 5.21 -2.75
CA VAL A 20 -2.66 5.40 -1.31
C VAL A 20 -1.38 6.16 -1.03
N ASN A 21 -1.40 7.13 -0.13
CA ASN A 21 -0.19 7.84 0.29
C ASN A 21 -0.10 7.90 1.82
N THR A 22 1.06 8.32 2.31
CA THR A 22 1.33 8.34 3.75
C THR A 22 0.43 9.30 4.52
N VAL A 23 -0.13 10.33 3.87
CA VAL A 23 -1.05 11.30 4.48
C VAL A 23 -2.42 10.70 4.70
N ILE A 24 -2.97 9.99 3.70
CA ILE A 24 -4.26 9.30 3.82
C ILE A 24 -4.19 8.29 4.97
N VAL A 25 -3.18 7.44 4.96
CA VAL A 25 -2.98 6.41 5.99
C VAL A 25 -2.74 7.02 7.36
N SER A 26 -1.97 8.12 7.46
CA SER A 26 -1.74 8.79 8.75
C SER A 26 -3.03 9.34 9.34
N ASN A 27 -3.87 9.93 8.50
CA ASN A 27 -5.11 10.58 8.92
C ASN A 27 -6.17 9.54 9.31
N GLU A 28 -6.41 8.53 8.48
CA GLU A 28 -7.43 7.51 8.76
C GLU A 28 -7.09 6.63 9.96
N ILE A 29 -5.82 6.29 10.13
CA ILE A 29 -5.37 5.43 11.26
C ILE A 29 -5.09 6.26 12.52
N GLY A 30 -4.96 7.59 12.39
CA GLY A 30 -4.53 8.48 13.48
C GLY A 30 -3.12 8.13 13.96
N CYS A 31 -2.13 8.18 13.07
CA CYS A 31 -0.73 7.89 13.38
C CYS A 31 0.24 8.87 12.68
N SER A 32 1.53 8.84 13.03
CA SER A 32 2.52 9.69 12.36
C SER A 32 2.74 9.27 10.90
N LYS A 33 3.12 10.19 10.02
CA LYS A 33 3.50 9.87 8.63
C LYS A 33 4.63 8.84 8.55
N ARG A 34 5.57 8.85 9.50
CA ARG A 34 6.65 7.86 9.61
C ARG A 34 6.09 6.46 9.92
N THR A 35 5.13 6.37 10.83
CA THR A 35 4.45 5.12 11.17
C THR A 35 3.61 4.60 9.99
N ALA A 36 2.89 5.48 9.31
CA ALA A 36 2.14 5.15 8.09
C ALA A 36 3.06 4.59 6.99
N LEU A 37 4.21 5.24 6.75
CA LEU A 37 5.20 4.75 5.80
C LEU A 37 5.73 3.36 6.18
N ARG A 38 5.99 3.13 7.48
CA ARG A 38 6.39 1.79 7.95
C ARG A 38 5.33 0.74 7.61
N TYR A 39 4.04 1.02 7.85
CA TYR A 39 2.96 0.09 7.49
C TYR A 39 2.86 -0.18 5.98
N ILE A 40 3.03 0.85 5.14
CA ILE A 40 3.07 0.70 3.69
C ILE A 40 4.26 -0.18 3.25
N ASN A 41 5.43 0.00 3.86
CA ASN A 41 6.60 -0.83 3.54
C ASN A 41 6.39 -2.29 3.97
N GLU A 42 5.78 -2.52 5.13
CA GLU A 42 5.46 -3.88 5.59
C GLU A 42 4.50 -4.60 4.63
N ILE A 43 3.43 -3.94 4.18
CA ILE A 43 2.51 -4.56 3.21
C ILE A 43 3.19 -4.77 1.86
N ARG A 44 4.12 -3.89 1.46
CA ARG A 44 4.91 -4.05 0.23
C ARG A 44 5.80 -5.29 0.28
N GLU A 45 6.48 -5.53 1.40
CA GLU A 45 7.30 -6.75 1.57
C GLU A 45 6.41 -8.00 1.63
N PHE A 46 5.23 -7.92 2.27
CA PHE A 46 4.26 -9.02 2.26
C PHE A 46 3.80 -9.35 0.83
N PHE A 47 3.38 -8.36 0.04
CA PHE A 47 2.97 -8.56 -1.35
C PHE A 47 4.10 -9.14 -2.21
N LYS A 48 5.32 -8.63 -2.05
CA LYS A 48 6.50 -9.16 -2.74
C LYS A 48 6.75 -10.65 -2.42
N LYS A 49 6.55 -11.06 -1.15
CA LYS A 49 6.79 -12.43 -0.70
C LYS A 49 5.72 -13.42 -1.17
N TYR A 50 4.44 -13.03 -1.13
CA TYR A 50 3.32 -13.95 -1.34
C TYR A 50 2.60 -13.77 -2.69
N PHE A 51 2.72 -12.62 -3.33
CA PHE A 51 2.04 -12.27 -4.57
C PHE A 51 3.03 -11.71 -5.60
N PRO A 52 3.95 -12.53 -6.14
CA PRO A 52 5.01 -12.05 -7.03
C PRO A 52 4.51 -11.35 -8.31
N TYR A 53 3.25 -11.57 -8.70
CA TYR A 53 2.59 -10.93 -9.84
C TYR A 53 1.95 -9.57 -9.50
N LYS A 54 1.83 -9.20 -8.22
CA LYS A 54 1.33 -7.89 -7.75
C LYS A 54 2.45 -7.15 -7.04
N LYS A 55 2.91 -6.05 -7.63
CA LYS A 55 3.98 -5.22 -7.05
C LYS A 55 3.41 -3.88 -6.60
N ILE A 56 3.60 -3.51 -5.34
CA ILE A 56 3.28 -2.16 -4.88
C ILE A 56 4.47 -1.25 -5.21
N ILE A 57 4.25 -0.27 -6.08
CA ILE A 57 5.27 0.70 -6.51
C ILE A 57 4.91 2.10 -6.04
N TYR A 58 5.93 2.93 -5.83
CA TYR A 58 5.73 4.35 -5.54
C TYR A 58 5.74 5.13 -6.85
N ASP A 59 4.60 5.73 -7.19
CA ASP A 59 4.47 6.66 -8.30
C ASP A 59 4.86 8.08 -7.85
N ARG A 60 5.88 8.63 -8.51
CA ARG A 60 6.41 9.96 -8.20
C ARG A 60 5.49 11.08 -8.68
N GLN A 61 4.72 10.87 -9.75
CA GLN A 61 3.85 11.91 -10.31
C GLN A 61 2.69 12.21 -9.35
N SER A 62 1.96 11.17 -8.92
CA SER A 62 0.86 11.28 -7.95
C SER A 62 1.32 11.28 -6.49
N LYS A 63 2.62 11.12 -6.22
CA LYS A 63 3.21 10.97 -4.87
C LYS A 63 2.54 9.88 -4.03
N SER A 64 2.09 8.81 -4.69
CA SER A 64 1.26 7.76 -4.10
C SER A 64 1.79 6.36 -4.42
N PHE A 65 1.36 5.36 -3.67
CA PHE A 65 1.63 3.95 -3.92
C PHE A 65 0.48 3.32 -4.69
N ILE A 66 0.82 2.48 -5.67
CA ILE A 66 -0.11 1.77 -6.55
C ILE A 66 0.26 0.30 -6.67
N ILE A 67 -0.73 -0.57 -6.89
CA ILE A 67 -0.46 -1.95 -7.34
C ILE A 67 -0.25 -1.93 -8.85
N GLN A 68 0.92 -2.41 -9.25
CA GLN A 68 1.21 -2.83 -10.60
C GLN A 68 1.01 -4.34 -10.69
N ILE A 69 0.07 -4.77 -11.53
CA ILE A 69 -0.13 -6.19 -11.85
C ILE A 69 0.68 -6.49 -13.10
N ALA A 70 1.59 -7.47 -13.03
CA ALA A 70 2.26 -7.95 -14.23
C ALA A 70 1.20 -8.52 -15.18
N LYS A 71 1.08 -7.99 -16.40
CA LYS A 71 0.21 -8.57 -17.41
C LYS A 71 0.70 -10.00 -17.65
N LYS A 72 -0.18 -11.00 -17.43
CA LYS A 72 0.05 -12.32 -18.03
C LYS A 72 0.08 -12.08 -19.54
N SER A 73 1.22 -12.32 -20.17
CA SER A 73 1.26 -12.50 -21.62
C SER A 73 0.30 -13.66 -21.91
N GLN A 74 -0.86 -13.34 -22.48
CA GLN A 74 -1.77 -14.31 -23.09
C GLN A 74 -1.22 -14.71 -24.45
#